data_AF-A0A1V4X1R6-F1
#
_entry.id   AF-A0A1V4X1R6-F1
#
_cell.length_a   1.000
_cell.length_b   1.000
_cell.length_c   1.000
_cell.angle_alpha   90.00
_cell.angle_beta   90.00
_cell.angle_gamma   90.00
#
_symmetry.space_group_name_H-M   'P 1'
#
loop_
_entity.id
_entity.type
_entity.pdbx_description
1 polymer ?
#
loop_
_entity_poly.entity_id
_entity_poly.type
_entity_poly.pdbx_seq_one_letter_code
_entity_poly.pdbx_strand_id
1 'polypeptide(L)'
;MRIVIIAAVIAMLSFTGCTTCRVTSVEDAERFAQNGHQTRIAVYKLGIDGLLTGGFLWTHHAQAQVLVDNEWKWVEGSEILSSPTFTIADNEIFYWRPTDYASFLKKVGKYN
;
A
#
# COMPACT_ATOMS: atom_id res chain seq x y z
N MET A 1 3.81 -26.87 -9.81
CA MET A 1 4.49 -25.89 -10.69
C MET A 1 3.77 -24.54 -10.77
N ARG A 2 2.46 -24.49 -11.06
CA ARG A 2 1.71 -23.21 -11.16
C ARG A 2 1.73 -22.35 -9.87
N ILE A 3 1.63 -22.96 -8.68
CA ILE A 3 1.62 -22.23 -7.40
C ILE A 3 2.98 -21.57 -7.09
N VAL A 4 4.09 -22.25 -7.42
CA VAL A 4 5.45 -21.72 -7.22
C VAL A 4 5.71 -20.51 -8.14
N ILE A 5 5.17 -20.53 -9.36
CA ILE A 5 5.28 -19.42 -10.31
C ILE A 5 4.48 -18.21 -9.81
N ILE A 6 3.27 -18.39 -9.28
CA ILE A 6 2.47 -17.29 -8.72
C ILE A 6 3.18 -16.65 -7.52
N ALA A 7 3.71 -17.46 -6.60
CA ALA A 7 4.47 -16.95 -5.45
C ALA A 7 5.75 -16.21 -5.87
N ALA A 8 6.46 -16.71 -6.88
CA ALA A 8 7.66 -16.05 -7.43
C ALA A 8 7.35 -14.73 -8.14
N VAL A 9 6.21 -14.64 -8.84
CA VAL A 9 5.75 -13.42 -9.50
C VAL A 9 5.33 -12.37 -8.45
N ILE A 10 4.58 -12.76 -7.40
CA ILE A 10 4.23 -11.87 -6.28
C ILE A 10 5.50 -11.37 -5.56
N ALA A 11 6.49 -12.24 -5.36
CA ALA A 11 7.78 -11.87 -4.80
C ALA A 11 8.53 -10.88 -5.71
N MET A 12 8.65 -11.15 -7.02
CA MET A 12 9.34 -10.26 -7.98
C MET A 12 8.70 -8.88 -8.12
N LEU A 13 7.37 -8.80 -8.13
CA LEU A 13 6.63 -7.53 -8.15
C LEU A 13 6.84 -6.72 -6.87
N SER A 14 7.25 -7.39 -5.78
CA SER A 14 7.67 -6.75 -4.54
C SER A 14 9.09 -6.16 -4.59
N PHE A 15 9.88 -6.32 -5.66
CA PHE A 15 11.23 -5.75 -5.76
C PHE A 15 11.31 -4.40 -6.51
N THR A 16 10.28 -3.99 -7.26
CA THR A 16 10.34 -2.78 -8.11
C THR A 16 9.39 -1.64 -7.71
N GLY A 17 8.48 -1.88 -6.77
CA GLY A 17 7.66 -0.81 -6.19
C GLY A 17 8.49 0.13 -5.31
N CYS A 18 8.21 1.43 -5.40
CA CYS A 18 8.86 2.47 -4.62
C CYS A 18 9.02 2.06 -3.15
N THR A 19 10.25 2.04 -2.64
CA THR A 19 10.54 1.75 -1.23
C THR A 19 9.82 2.73 -0.30
N THR A 20 9.56 3.94 -0.78
CA THR A 20 8.95 5.02 -0.01
C THR A 20 7.49 4.72 0.34
N CYS A 21 6.63 4.37 -0.62
CA CYS A 21 5.18 4.20 -0.32
C CYS A 21 4.88 3.07 0.67
N ARG A 22 5.73 2.03 0.70
CA ARG A 22 5.58 0.90 1.63
C ARG A 22 5.91 1.30 3.07
N VAL A 23 6.94 2.12 3.24
CA VAL A 23 7.35 2.62 4.55
C VAL A 23 6.39 3.71 5.01
N THR A 24 6.15 4.71 4.18
CA THR A 24 5.32 5.86 4.53
C THR A 24 3.87 5.46 4.80
N SER A 25 3.32 4.45 4.14
CA SER A 25 1.98 3.95 4.47
C SER A 25 1.91 3.35 5.88
N VAL A 26 2.97 2.71 6.38
CA VAL A 26 2.99 2.25 7.78
C VAL A 26 3.09 3.44 8.73
N GLU A 27 4.00 4.38 8.46
CA GLU A 27 4.19 5.58 9.29
C GLU A 27 2.91 6.44 9.36
N ASP A 28 2.22 6.61 8.23
CA ASP A 28 0.95 7.31 8.14
C ASP A 28 -0.14 6.60 8.96
N ALA A 29 -0.24 5.28 8.84
CA ALA A 29 -1.20 4.49 9.61
C ALA A 29 -0.90 4.53 11.13
N GLU A 30 0.37 4.54 11.53
CA GLU A 30 0.79 4.67 12.93
C GLU A 30 0.45 6.06 13.48
N ARG A 31 0.74 7.12 12.72
CA ARG A 31 0.42 8.51 13.12
C ARG A 31 -1.08 8.69 13.36
N PHE A 32 -1.94 8.22 12.45
CA PHE A 32 -3.38 8.32 12.63
C PHE A 32 -3.92 7.41 13.75
N ALA A 33 -3.31 6.24 13.94
CA ALA A 33 -3.65 5.38 15.07
C ALA A 33 -3.33 6.02 16.43
N GLN A 34 -2.22 6.76 16.54
CA GLN A 34 -1.87 7.54 17.74
C GLN A 34 -2.91 8.63 18.06
N ASN A 35 -3.62 9.12 17.04
CA ASN A 35 -4.74 10.06 17.18
C ASN A 35 -6.09 9.38 17.45
N GLY A 36 -6.11 8.07 17.73
CA GLY A 36 -7.30 7.31 18.09
C GLY A 36 -8.12 6.79 16.91
N HIS A 37 -7.60 6.90 15.68
CA HIS A 37 -8.31 6.37 14.52
C HIS A 37 -8.04 4.88 14.29
N GLN A 38 -9.02 4.18 13.74
CA GLN A 38 -8.80 2.86 13.17
C GLN A 38 -8.12 3.01 11.80
N THR A 39 -7.02 2.29 11.58
CA THR A 39 -6.23 2.37 10.35
C THR A 39 -6.03 1.00 9.71
N ARG A 40 -5.79 0.99 8.40
CA ARG A 40 -5.41 -0.20 7.61
C ARG A 40 -4.48 0.19 6.47
N ILE A 41 -3.77 -0.78 5.91
CA ILE A 41 -2.97 -0.57 4.70
C ILE A 41 -3.71 -1.14 3.50
N ALA A 42 -3.86 -0.35 2.45
CA ALA A 42 -4.36 -0.75 1.14
C ALA A 42 -3.18 -0.97 0.19
N VAL A 43 -3.04 -2.18 -0.34
CA VAL A 43 -2.07 -2.52 -1.38
C VAL A 43 -2.84 -2.80 -2.66
N TYR A 44 -2.60 -2.04 -3.73
CA TYR A 44 -3.41 -2.12 -4.94
C TYR A 44 -2.58 -2.02 -6.21
N LYS A 45 -3.10 -2.61 -7.29
CA LYS A 45 -2.50 -2.54 -8.62
C LYS A 45 -2.69 -1.14 -9.20
N LEU A 46 -1.62 -0.56 -9.74
CA LEU A 46 -1.65 0.77 -10.33
C LEU A 46 -2.42 0.81 -11.65
N GLY A 47 -3.28 1.82 -11.80
CA GLY A 47 -3.95 2.23 -13.02
C GLY A 47 -3.04 2.97 -14.00
N ILE A 48 -3.66 3.51 -15.05
CA ILE A 48 -2.95 4.17 -16.15
C ILE A 48 -2.15 5.40 -15.69
N ASP A 49 -2.62 6.10 -14.66
CA ASP A 49 -1.94 7.24 -14.05
C ASP A 49 -0.64 6.83 -13.35
N GLY A 50 -0.66 5.73 -12.59
CA GLY A 50 0.54 5.17 -11.97
C GLY A 50 1.59 4.68 -12.98
N LEU A 51 1.15 4.23 -14.16
CA LEU A 51 2.01 3.90 -15.30
C LEU A 51 2.71 5.14 -15.88
N LEU A 52 2.01 6.28 -15.94
CA LEU A 52 2.50 7.54 -16.52
C LEU A 52 3.46 8.30 -15.58
N THR A 53 3.19 8.29 -14.27
CA THR A 53 4.01 9.01 -13.28
C THR A 53 5.26 8.24 -12.81
N GLY A 54 5.33 6.94 -13.11
CA GLY A 54 6.36 6.04 -12.59
C GLY A 54 7.17 5.23 -13.59
N GLY A 55 6.88 5.39 -14.88
CA GLY A 55 7.66 4.82 -15.97
C GLY A 55 7.74 3.29 -15.93
N PHE A 56 6.68 2.59 -16.32
CA PHE A 56 6.67 1.15 -16.68
C PHE A 56 7.19 0.13 -15.63
N LEU A 57 7.74 0.55 -14.49
CA LEU A 57 8.41 -0.31 -13.50
C LEU A 57 7.52 -0.65 -12.30
N TRP A 58 6.45 0.11 -12.09
CA TRP A 58 5.60 0.01 -10.89
C TRP A 58 4.30 -0.69 -11.23
N THR A 59 4.04 -1.80 -10.55
CA THR A 59 2.81 -2.58 -10.74
C THR A 59 1.84 -2.40 -9.58
N HIS A 60 2.34 -2.05 -8.39
CA HIS A 60 1.55 -1.96 -7.17
C HIS A 60 1.98 -0.77 -6.30
N HIS A 61 1.01 -0.22 -5.56
CA HIS A 61 1.20 0.84 -4.58
C HIS A 61 0.64 0.43 -3.22
N ALA A 62 1.17 1.00 -2.15
CA ALA A 62 0.69 0.81 -0.79
C ALA A 62 0.38 2.19 -0.19
N GLN A 63 -0.83 2.33 0.36
CA GLN A 63 -1.30 3.58 0.95
C GLN A 63 -2.08 3.29 2.23
N ALA A 64 -1.93 4.14 3.24
CA ALA A 64 -2.72 4.04 4.46
C ALA A 64 -4.17 4.46 4.21
N GLN A 65 -5.07 3.83 4.96
CA GLN A 65 -6.45 4.28 5.09
C GLN A 65 -6.83 4.44 6.55
N VAL A 66 -7.72 5.39 6.79
CA VAL A 66 -8.24 5.75 8.10
C VAL A 66 -9.76 5.71 8.09
N LEU A 67 -10.37 5.20 9.16
CA LEU A 67 -11.83 5.18 9.30
C LEU A 67 -12.31 6.52 9.86
N VAL A 68 -13.13 7.25 9.09
CA VAL A 68 -13.74 8.53 9.45
C VAL A 68 -15.21 8.47 9.06
N ASP A 69 -16.11 8.79 9.99
CA ASP A 69 -17.57 8.79 9.76
C ASP A 69 -18.09 7.48 9.11
N ASN A 70 -17.56 6.34 9.57
CA ASN A 70 -17.89 5.00 9.06
C ASN A 70 -17.46 4.74 7.59
N GLU A 71 -16.59 5.58 7.03
CA GLU A 71 -16.03 5.42 5.70
C GLU A 71 -14.50 5.33 5.75
N TRP A 72 -13.94 4.44 4.92
CA TRP A 72 -12.49 4.34 4.77
C TRP A 72 -12.00 5.45 3.83
N LYS A 73 -11.23 6.38 4.39
CA LYS A 73 -10.58 7.46 3.67
C LYS A 73 -9.10 7.14 3.43
N TRP A 74 -8.52 7.74 2.42
CA TRP A 74 -7.13 7.56 2.03
C TRP A 74 -6.25 8.55 2.77
N VAL A 75 -4.99 8.18 3.01
CA VAL A 75 -4.05 9.04 3.72
C VAL A 75 -2.85 9.29 2.83
N GLU A 76 -2.41 10.55 2.77
CA GLU A 76 -1.16 10.95 2.15
C GLU A 76 -0.49 11.98 3.06
N GLY A 77 0.53 11.54 3.81
CA GLY A 77 1.07 12.37 4.88
C GLY A 77 -0.03 12.78 5.86
N SER A 78 -0.09 14.05 6.27
CA SER A 78 -1.09 14.53 7.23
C SER A 78 -2.49 14.71 6.65
N GLU A 79 -2.71 14.47 5.36
CA GLU A 79 -3.98 14.72 4.69
C GLU A 79 -4.88 13.49 4.63
N ILE A 80 -6.19 13.72 4.73
CA ILE A 80 -7.24 12.71 4.53
C ILE A 80 -7.92 12.99 3.19
N LEU A 81 -7.87 12.01 2.30
CA LEU A 81 -8.37 12.11 0.93
C LEU A 81 -9.61 11.23 0.72
N SER A 82 -10.50 11.66 -0.16
CA SER A 82 -11.69 10.89 -0.56
C SER A 82 -11.37 9.78 -1.57
N SER A 83 -10.24 9.87 -2.26
CA SER A 83 -9.78 8.95 -3.30
C SER A 83 -8.31 8.56 -3.10
N PRO A 84 -7.86 7.41 -3.64
CA PRO A 84 -6.44 7.04 -3.59
C PRO A 84 -5.59 8.02 -4.39
N THR A 85 -4.29 8.08 -4.09
CA THR A 85 -3.32 8.91 -4.82
C THR A 85 -3.14 8.44 -6.27
N PHE A 86 -3.32 7.15 -6.53
CA PHE A 86 -3.30 6.56 -7.87
C PHE A 86 -4.57 5.75 -8.12
N THR A 87 -5.02 5.72 -9.38
CA THR A 87 -6.14 4.91 -9.84
C THR A 87 -5.83 3.43 -9.59
N ILE A 88 -6.87 2.68 -9.21
CA ILE A 88 -6.79 1.23 -8.99
C ILE A 88 -7.11 0.52 -10.30
N ALA A 89 -6.18 -0.30 -10.80
CA ALA A 89 -6.43 -1.18 -11.94
C ALA A 89 -7.17 -2.45 -11.52
N ASP A 90 -8.02 -2.95 -12.42
CA ASP A 90 -8.70 -4.25 -12.32
C ASP A 90 -9.48 -4.48 -11.00
N ASN A 91 -9.78 -3.40 -10.26
CA ASN A 91 -10.31 -3.45 -8.89
C ASN A 91 -9.47 -4.33 -7.94
N GLU A 92 -8.18 -4.49 -8.21
CA GLU A 92 -7.28 -5.34 -7.43
C GLU A 92 -6.72 -4.56 -6.24
N ILE A 93 -7.30 -4.79 -5.06
CA ILE A 93 -6.90 -4.18 -3.79
C ILE A 93 -6.93 -5.20 -2.64
N PHE A 94 -5.88 -5.18 -1.83
CA PHE A 94 -5.71 -6.03 -0.65
C PHE A 94 -5.53 -5.19 0.60
N TYR A 95 -6.15 -5.61 1.69
CA TYR A 95 -6.09 -4.89 2.96
C TYR A 95 -5.28 -5.65 4.00
N TRP A 96 -4.46 -4.91 4.75
CA TRP A 96 -3.61 -5.44 5.80
C TRP A 96 -3.79 -4.66 7.10
N ARG A 97 -3.63 -5.36 8.23
CA ARG A 97 -3.36 -4.67 9.50
C ARG A 97 -1.98 -4.00 9.39
N PRO A 98 -1.81 -2.75 9.87
CA PRO A 98 -0.53 -2.05 9.75
C PRO A 98 0.64 -2.83 10.37
N THR A 99 0.43 -3.46 11.53
CA THR A 99 1.45 -4.26 12.24
C THR A 99 1.89 -5.50 11.46
N ASP A 100 0.96 -6.18 10.78
CA ASP A 100 1.27 -7.37 9.98
C ASP A 100 2.03 -6.99 8.72
N TYR A 101 1.63 -5.87 8.08
CA TYR A 101 2.31 -5.35 6.91
C TYR A 101 3.73 -4.90 7.24
N ALA A 102 3.92 -4.14 8.32
CA ALA A 102 5.23 -3.74 8.81
C ALA A 102 6.12 -4.96 9.10
N SER A 103 5.58 -5.98 9.77
CA SER A 103 6.31 -7.23 10.07
C SER A 103 6.71 -7.99 8.80
N PHE A 104 5.83 -8.03 7.79
CA PHE A 104 6.14 -8.58 6.49
C PHE A 104 7.29 -7.82 5.81
N LEU A 105 7.23 -6.48 5.79
CA LEU A 105 8.27 -5.65 5.18
C LEU A 105 9.63 -5.81 5.89
N LYS A 106 9.65 -5.89 7.22
CA LYS A 106 10.87 -6.20 8.00
C LYS A 106 11.47 -7.53 7.59
N LYS A 107 10.65 -8.58 7.48
CA LYS A 107 11.08 -9.92 7.07
C LYS A 107 11.74 -9.95 5.68
N VAL A 108 11.31 -9.09 4.76
CA VAL A 108 11.87 -9.00 3.40
C VAL A 108 12.97 -7.92 3.26
N GLY A 109 13.43 -7.33 4.36
CA GLY A 109 14.49 -6.31 4.36
C GLY A 109 14.08 -5.00 3.69
N LYS A 110 12.80 -4.61 3.82
CA LYS A 110 12.22 -3.40 3.19
C LYS A 110 11.61 -2.41 4.20
N TYR A 111 11.86 -2.61 5.49
CA TYR A 111 11.45 -1.73 6.58
C TYR A 111 12.43 -1.91 7.73
N ASN A 112 13.03 -0.81 8.22
CA ASN A 112 14.02 -0.82 9.31
C ASN A 112 13.39 -0.26 10.58
#